data_AF-A0A350YVU4-F1
#
_entry.id   AF-A0A350YVU4-F1
#
_cell.length_a   1.000
_cell.length_b   1.000
_cell.length_c   1.000
_cell.angle_alpha   90.00
_cell.angle_beta   90.00
_cell.angle_gamma   90.00
#
_symmetry.space_group_name_H-M   'P 1'
#
loop_
_entity.id
_entity.type
_entity.pdbx_description
1 polymer ?
#
loop_
_entity_poly.entity_id
_entity_poly.type
_entity_poly.pdbx_seq_one_letter_code
_entity_poly.pdbx_strand_id
1 'polypeptide(L)'
;IQDLLATSRFDQNKLLVERSEVDQQTLEKWVKDALTHLWGGPNLLESPMLGFNVIQKKIDDKGDSPVNALRDVLRLAIEVIKPEGERQFTNEWILYNILSLKFLDGWKVKDIARRLSLSEADLYRKQRVAITAVSNQIIEMERELAAPSKPSTS
;
A
#
# COMPACT_ATOMS: atom_id res chain seq x y z
N ILE A 1 -41.30 -1.14 7.22
CA ILE A 1 -40.32 -0.51 8.13
C ILE A 1 -39.12 -1.44 8.20
N GLN A 2 -38.11 -1.20 7.39
CA GLN A 2 -36.75 -1.74 7.48
C GLN A 2 -35.92 -0.96 6.46
N ASP A 3 -34.63 -0.80 6.74
CA ASP A 3 -33.62 -0.03 5.97
C ASP A 3 -33.37 1.42 6.44
N LEU A 4 -33.28 1.62 7.76
CA LEU A 4 -32.75 2.86 8.36
C LEU A 4 -31.60 2.63 9.35
N LEU A 5 -30.86 1.52 9.23
CA LEU A 5 -29.71 1.23 10.10
C LEU A 5 -28.40 0.87 9.38
N ALA A 6 -28.34 0.96 8.05
CA ALA A 6 -27.10 0.72 7.30
C ALA A 6 -26.23 1.97 7.11
N THR A 7 -26.79 3.18 7.27
CA THR A 7 -26.11 4.45 6.93
C THR A 7 -25.16 4.96 8.03
N SER A 8 -25.28 4.46 9.27
CA SER A 8 -24.54 5.05 10.41
C SER A 8 -23.07 4.61 10.51
N ARG A 9 -22.66 3.47 9.95
CA ARG A 9 -21.26 3.00 10.02
C ARG A 9 -20.35 3.66 8.98
N PHE A 10 -20.87 3.92 7.78
CA PHE A 10 -20.11 4.58 6.71
C PHE A 10 -19.83 6.04 7.05
N ASP A 11 -20.80 6.76 7.63
CA ASP A 11 -20.61 8.16 8.04
C ASP A 11 -19.65 8.33 9.21
N GLN A 12 -19.59 7.38 10.16
CA GLN A 12 -18.59 7.44 11.24
C GLN A 12 -17.16 7.26 10.71
N ASN A 13 -16.96 6.41 9.70
CA ASN A 13 -15.65 6.22 9.08
C ASN A 13 -15.26 7.45 8.25
N LYS A 14 -16.24 8.08 7.57
CA LYS A 14 -16.05 9.33 6.84
C LYS A 14 -15.67 10.50 7.76
N LEU A 15 -16.28 10.57 8.95
CA LEU A 15 -15.95 11.55 9.99
C LEU A 15 -14.59 11.32 10.67
N LEU A 16 -14.06 10.08 10.66
CA LEU A 16 -12.71 9.76 11.15
C LEU A 16 -11.63 10.18 10.13
N VAL A 17 -11.93 10.09 8.83
CA VAL A 17 -11.03 10.51 7.74
C VAL A 17 -10.99 12.05 7.61
N GLU A 18 -12.06 12.78 7.95
CA GLU A 18 -12.09 14.25 7.92
C GLU A 18 -11.27 14.95 9.03
N ARG A 19 -10.72 14.22 10.02
CA ARG A 19 -10.00 14.81 11.16
C ARG A 19 -8.55 14.39 11.36
N SER A 20 -7.99 13.59 10.45
CA SER A 20 -6.60 13.18 10.53
C SER A 20 -5.95 13.37 9.17
N GLU A 21 -5.29 14.50 8.95
CA GLU A 21 -4.17 14.53 8.02
C GLU A 21 -3.14 13.54 8.60
N VAL A 22 -3.24 12.27 8.23
CA VAL A 22 -2.28 11.26 8.64
C VAL A 22 -0.94 11.73 8.13
N ASP A 23 -0.03 12.08 9.03
CA ASP A 23 1.28 12.55 8.64
C ASP A 23 2.02 11.43 7.87
N GLN A 24 2.95 11.82 7.00
CA GLN A 24 3.64 10.88 6.12
C GLN A 24 4.41 9.80 6.91
N GLN A 25 4.96 10.12 8.08
CA GLN A 25 5.73 9.15 8.87
C GLN A 25 4.83 8.10 9.50
N THR A 26 3.65 8.51 9.96
CA THR A 26 2.62 7.61 10.48
C THR A 26 2.12 6.67 9.37
N LEU A 27 1.88 7.20 8.16
CA LEU A 27 1.51 6.37 7.02
C LEU A 27 2.61 5.38 6.63
N GLU A 28 3.87 5.82 6.56
CA GLU A 28 5.01 4.94 6.27
C GLU A 28 5.11 3.78 7.26
N LYS A 29 4.84 4.05 8.54
CA LYS A 29 4.80 3.01 9.57
C LYS A 29 3.68 2.01 9.30
N TRP A 30 2.46 2.46 9.02
CA TRP A 30 1.34 1.58 8.71
C TRP A 30 1.59 0.75 7.46
N VAL A 31 2.13 1.35 6.40
CA VAL A 31 2.49 0.65 5.16
C VAL A 31 3.57 -0.41 5.44
N LYS A 32 4.62 -0.06 6.19
CA LYS A 32 5.66 -1.03 6.58
C LYS A 32 5.07 -2.21 7.37
N ASP A 33 4.22 -1.92 8.35
CA ASP A 33 3.61 -2.94 9.20
C ASP A 33 2.69 -3.84 8.37
N ALA A 34 1.89 -3.27 7.46
CA ALA A 34 1.02 -4.03 6.56
C ALA A 34 1.81 -4.88 5.55
N LEU A 35 2.88 -4.34 4.95
CA LEU A 35 3.77 -5.07 4.05
C LEU A 35 4.47 -6.24 4.75
N THR A 36 4.86 -6.07 6.01
CA THR A 36 5.50 -7.13 6.81
C THR A 36 4.54 -8.29 7.08
N HIS A 37 3.24 -8.01 7.17
CA HIS A 37 2.18 -8.99 7.45
C HIS A 37 1.37 -9.36 6.20
N LEU A 38 1.90 -9.10 4.99
CA LEU A 38 1.19 -9.35 3.72
C LEU A 38 0.67 -10.80 3.60
N TRP A 39 1.41 -11.75 4.20
CA TRP A 39 1.14 -13.18 4.21
C TRP A 39 0.74 -13.73 5.59
N GLY A 40 0.71 -12.91 6.64
CA GLY A 40 0.63 -13.38 8.03
C GLY A 40 -0.53 -12.77 8.83
N GLY A 41 -1.52 -13.61 9.16
CA GLY A 41 -2.41 -13.46 10.33
C GLY A 41 -3.36 -12.25 10.37
N PRO A 42 -4.17 -12.13 11.44
CA PRO A 42 -5.23 -11.13 11.60
C PRO A 42 -4.75 -9.67 11.66
N ASN A 43 -3.44 -9.41 11.68
CA ASN A 43 -2.88 -8.05 11.86
C ASN A 43 -3.28 -7.07 10.74
N LEU A 44 -3.61 -7.56 9.54
CA LEU A 44 -4.15 -6.71 8.47
C LEU A 44 -5.59 -6.23 8.77
N LEU A 45 -6.36 -6.98 9.57
CA LEU A 45 -7.71 -6.58 10.01
C LEU A 45 -7.69 -5.42 10.99
N GLU A 46 -6.59 -5.24 11.72
CA GLU A 46 -6.41 -4.15 12.68
C GLU A 46 -5.72 -2.92 12.05
N SER A 47 -5.39 -3.00 10.76
CA SER A 47 -4.71 -1.90 10.08
C SER A 47 -5.62 -0.67 9.96
N PRO A 48 -5.19 0.50 10.43
CA PRO A 48 -5.91 1.76 10.23
C PRO A 48 -6.14 2.08 8.75
N MET A 49 -5.31 1.52 7.86
CA MET A 49 -5.44 1.68 6.41
C MET A 49 -6.72 1.07 5.85
N LEU A 50 -7.42 0.20 6.58
CA LEU A 50 -8.73 -0.28 6.14
C LEU A 50 -9.75 0.85 5.97
N GLY A 51 -9.60 1.98 6.67
CA GLY A 51 -10.49 3.13 6.54
C GLY A 51 -10.26 3.98 5.28
N PHE A 52 -9.23 3.70 4.49
CA PHE A 52 -8.87 4.48 3.30
C PHE A 52 -9.84 4.24 2.15
N ASN A 53 -10.14 5.29 1.37
CA ASN A 53 -11.15 5.21 0.31
C ASN A 53 -10.75 4.23 -0.80
N VAL A 54 -9.46 4.12 -1.13
CA VAL A 54 -8.93 3.17 -2.11
C VAL A 54 -9.13 1.73 -1.67
N ILE A 55 -9.04 1.45 -0.36
CA ILE A 55 -9.32 0.12 0.17
C ILE A 55 -10.83 -0.13 0.17
N GLN A 56 -11.65 0.81 0.66
CA GLN A 56 -13.11 0.68 0.70
C GLN A 56 -13.69 0.49 -0.71
N LYS A 57 -13.25 1.29 -1.68
CA LYS A 57 -13.64 1.13 -3.08
C LYS A 57 -13.33 -0.25 -3.63
N LYS A 58 -12.19 -0.84 -3.25
CA LYS A 58 -11.80 -2.17 -3.73
C LYS A 58 -12.64 -3.28 -3.10
N ILE A 59 -13.03 -3.12 -1.83
CA ILE A 59 -14.02 -3.99 -1.16
C ILE A 59 -15.35 -3.94 -1.94
N ASP A 60 -15.83 -2.73 -2.26
CA ASP A 60 -17.10 -2.52 -2.94
C ASP A 60 -17.09 -3.03 -4.41
N ASP A 61 -16.04 -2.71 -5.17
CA ASP A 61 -15.95 -3.03 -6.60
C ASP A 61 -15.79 -4.54 -6.86
N LYS A 62 -15.10 -5.27 -5.98
CA LYS A 62 -14.76 -6.70 -6.18
C LYS A 62 -15.47 -7.66 -5.22
N GLY A 63 -16.17 -7.17 -4.20
CA GLY A 63 -16.68 -7.99 -3.11
C GLY A 63 -15.57 -8.65 -2.28
N ASP A 64 -14.37 -8.07 -2.29
CA ASP A 64 -13.21 -8.63 -1.63
C ASP A 64 -13.32 -8.51 -0.10
N SER A 65 -12.80 -9.49 0.64
CA SER A 65 -12.62 -9.32 2.08
C SER A 65 -11.68 -8.13 2.37
N PRO A 66 -11.85 -7.40 3.49
CA PRO A 66 -11.02 -6.23 3.80
C PRO A 66 -9.52 -6.49 3.74
N VAL A 67 -9.09 -7.68 4.17
CA VAL A 67 -7.70 -8.12 4.12
C VAL A 67 -7.22 -8.30 2.68
N ASN A 68 -8.04 -8.89 1.82
CA ASN A 68 -7.69 -9.07 0.41
C ASN A 68 -7.64 -7.73 -0.31
N ALA A 69 -8.59 -6.84 -0.06
CA ALA A 69 -8.60 -5.49 -0.62
C ALA A 69 -7.33 -4.71 -0.24
N LEU A 70 -6.95 -4.70 1.05
CA LEU A 70 -5.72 -4.07 1.51
C LEU A 70 -4.47 -4.70 0.86
N ARG A 71 -4.40 -6.04 0.80
CA ARG A 71 -3.31 -6.75 0.14
C ARG A 71 -3.18 -6.37 -1.33
N ASP A 72 -4.32 -6.30 -2.03
CA ASP A 72 -4.37 -5.97 -3.44
C ASP A 72 -4.00 -4.51 -3.72
N VAL A 73 -4.35 -3.58 -2.82
CA VAL A 73 -3.89 -2.19 -2.93
C VAL A 73 -2.38 -2.11 -2.73
N LEU A 74 -1.82 -2.78 -1.72
CA LEU A 74 -0.37 -2.81 -1.49
C LEU A 74 0.39 -3.41 -2.67
N ARG A 75 -0.12 -4.49 -3.28
CA ARG A 75 0.46 -5.08 -4.49
C ARG A 75 0.41 -4.12 -5.66
N LEU A 76 -0.72 -3.46 -5.88
CA LEU A 76 -0.85 -2.48 -6.97
C LEU A 76 0.13 -1.32 -6.78
N ALA A 77 0.25 -0.80 -5.55
CA ALA A 77 1.19 0.27 -5.23
C ALA A 77 2.66 -0.14 -5.46
N ILE A 78 3.03 -1.40 -5.16
CA ILE A 78 4.36 -1.94 -5.47
C ILE A 78 4.57 -2.06 -6.99
N GLU A 79 3.57 -2.51 -7.74
CA GLU A 79 3.69 -2.70 -9.19
C GLU A 79 3.87 -1.37 -9.93
N VAL A 80 3.31 -0.25 -9.45
CA VAL A 80 3.56 1.07 -10.06
C VAL A 80 5.02 1.52 -9.92
N ILE A 81 5.74 1.04 -8.89
CA ILE A 81 7.18 1.35 -8.69
C ILE A 81 8.07 0.57 -9.66
N LYS A 82 7.52 -0.45 -10.34
CA LYS A 82 8.25 -1.27 -11.29
C LYS A 82 8.71 -0.43 -12.49
N PRO A 83 10.02 -0.37 -12.79
CA PRO A 83 10.50 0.27 -14.01
C PRO A 83 10.02 -0.46 -15.28
N GLU A 84 10.08 0.23 -16.40
CA GLU A 84 9.74 -0.36 -17.70
C GLU A 84 10.79 -1.39 -18.16
N GLY A 85 10.35 -2.37 -18.94
CA GLY A 85 11.20 -3.39 -19.54
C GLY A 85 11.32 -4.69 -18.73
N GLU A 86 12.30 -5.51 -19.09
CA GLU A 86 12.57 -6.79 -18.43
C GLU A 86 13.22 -6.57 -17.06
N ARG A 87 12.92 -7.46 -16.11
CA ARG A 87 13.43 -7.34 -14.73
C ARG A 87 14.96 -7.39 -14.70
N GLN A 88 15.56 -6.30 -14.24
CA GLN A 88 17.00 -6.19 -14.04
C GLN A 88 17.37 -6.06 -12.56
N PHE A 89 18.64 -6.28 -12.22
CA PHE A 89 19.20 -6.07 -10.89
C PHE A 89 20.13 -4.85 -10.87
N THR A 90 19.64 -3.75 -11.43
CA THR A 90 20.34 -2.45 -11.55
C THR A 90 19.84 -1.45 -10.50
N ASN A 91 20.47 -0.27 -10.43
CA ASN A 91 20.08 0.80 -9.52
C ASN A 91 18.65 1.29 -9.75
N GLU A 92 18.19 1.34 -10.99
CA GLU A 92 16.82 1.75 -11.34
C GLU A 92 15.77 0.77 -10.77
N TRP A 93 16.06 -0.53 -10.84
CA TRP A 93 15.18 -1.59 -10.35
C TRP A 93 15.28 -1.83 -8.85
N ILE A 94 16.19 -1.14 -8.14
CA ILE A 94 16.58 -1.52 -6.80
C ILE A 94 15.42 -1.45 -5.80
N LEU A 95 14.57 -0.42 -5.88
CA LEU A 95 13.44 -0.25 -4.98
C LEU A 95 12.39 -1.32 -5.20
N TYR A 96 12.00 -1.55 -6.46
CA TYR A 96 11.07 -2.62 -6.82
C TYR A 96 11.60 -4.00 -6.40
N ASN A 97 12.88 -4.29 -6.67
CA ASN A 97 13.49 -5.57 -6.29
C ASN A 97 13.52 -5.77 -4.77
N ILE A 98 13.81 -4.73 -4.00
CA ILE A 98 13.74 -4.82 -2.53
C ILE A 98 12.31 -5.15 -2.10
N LEU A 99 11.30 -4.47 -2.64
CA LEU A 99 9.89 -4.69 -2.30
C LEU A 99 9.43 -6.10 -2.67
N SER A 100 9.66 -6.50 -3.93
CA SER A 100 9.30 -7.82 -4.45
C SER A 100 9.98 -8.91 -3.65
N LEU A 101 11.31 -8.90 -3.51
CA LEU A 101 12.02 -9.97 -2.82
C LEU A 101 11.65 -10.02 -1.33
N LYS A 102 11.57 -8.87 -0.65
CA LYS A 102 11.34 -8.83 0.81
C LYS A 102 9.92 -9.19 1.20
N PHE A 103 8.93 -8.63 0.51
CA PHE A 103 7.54 -8.64 0.95
C PHE A 103 6.66 -9.56 0.10
N LEU A 104 6.89 -9.65 -1.21
CA LEU A 104 6.13 -10.57 -2.06
C LEU A 104 6.71 -11.97 -1.99
N ASP A 105 8.02 -12.12 -2.13
CA ASP A 105 8.69 -13.43 -2.21
C ASP A 105 9.15 -13.94 -0.84
N GLY A 106 9.10 -13.10 0.21
CA GLY A 106 9.40 -13.50 1.59
C GLY A 106 10.88 -13.75 1.89
N TRP A 107 11.81 -13.19 1.09
CA TRP A 107 13.25 -13.41 1.27
C TRP A 107 13.76 -12.78 2.57
N LYS A 108 14.83 -13.38 3.11
CA LYS A 108 15.58 -12.85 4.25
C LYS A 108 16.46 -11.69 3.81
N VAL A 109 16.60 -10.70 4.68
CA VAL A 109 17.40 -9.48 4.44
C VAL A 109 18.81 -9.81 3.93
N LYS A 110 19.50 -10.77 4.56
CA LYS A 110 20.85 -11.20 4.19
C LYS A 110 20.93 -11.74 2.75
N ASP A 111 19.94 -12.50 2.32
CA ASP A 111 19.92 -13.11 0.98
C ASP A 111 19.59 -12.05 -0.08
N ILE A 112 18.74 -11.08 0.24
CA ILE A 112 18.46 -9.92 -0.61
C ILE A 112 19.71 -9.06 -0.77
N ALA A 113 20.39 -8.72 0.33
CA ALA A 113 21.62 -7.93 0.31
C ALA A 113 22.68 -8.59 -0.59
N ARG A 114 22.88 -9.91 -0.43
CA ARG A 114 23.77 -10.68 -1.31
C ARG A 114 23.33 -10.65 -2.77
N ARG A 115 22.03 -10.89 -3.05
CA ARG A 115 21.47 -10.95 -4.41
C ARG A 115 21.59 -9.63 -5.16
N LEU A 116 21.46 -8.52 -4.44
CA LEU A 116 21.54 -7.15 -4.97
C LEU A 116 22.94 -6.53 -4.85
N SER A 117 23.93 -7.28 -4.35
CA SER A 117 25.29 -6.80 -4.12
C SER A 117 25.34 -5.53 -3.24
N LEU A 118 24.48 -5.45 -2.23
CA LEU A 118 24.42 -4.35 -1.26
C LEU A 118 24.98 -4.76 0.10
N SER A 119 25.51 -3.78 0.85
CA SER A 119 25.67 -3.96 2.30
C SER A 119 24.29 -3.99 2.98
N GLU A 120 24.18 -4.65 4.14
CA GLU A 120 22.92 -4.65 4.89
C GLU A 120 22.49 -3.23 5.29
N ALA A 121 23.44 -2.37 5.66
CA ALA A 121 23.17 -0.97 6.00
C ALA A 121 22.58 -0.20 4.81
N ASP A 122 23.11 -0.41 3.59
CA ASP A 122 22.55 0.21 2.38
C ASP A 122 21.18 -0.39 2.03
N LEU A 123 21.01 -1.70 2.17
CA LEU A 123 19.70 -2.35 1.98
C LEU A 123 18.63 -1.74 2.90
N TYR A 124 18.92 -1.54 4.19
CA TYR A 124 17.98 -0.91 5.11
C TYR A 124 17.62 0.53 4.70
N ARG A 125 18.60 1.32 4.23
CA ARG A 125 18.34 2.68 3.72
C ARG A 125 17.43 2.66 2.50
N LYS A 126 17.74 1.82 1.51
CA LYS A 126 16.93 1.70 0.29
C LYS A 126 15.56 1.11 0.56
N GLN A 127 15.44 0.20 1.54
CA GLN A 127 14.15 -0.31 1.99
C GLN A 127 13.25 0.80 2.54
N ARG A 128 13.81 1.74 3.33
CA ARG A 128 13.04 2.90 3.79
C ARG A 128 12.52 3.74 2.62
N VAL A 129 13.40 4.05 1.66
CA VAL A 129 13.01 4.79 0.45
C VAL A 129 11.93 4.04 -0.34
N ALA A 130 12.04 2.72 -0.45
CA ALA A 130 11.05 1.90 -1.14
C ALA A 130 9.69 1.90 -0.43
N ILE A 131 9.66 1.87 0.90
CA ILE A 131 8.42 2.01 1.69
C ILE A 131 7.80 3.39 1.49
N THR A 132 8.60 4.46 1.56
CA THR A 132 8.15 5.83 1.27
C THR A 132 7.52 5.93 -0.13
N ALA A 133 8.12 5.29 -1.14
CA ALA A 133 7.57 5.26 -2.49
C ALA A 133 6.19 4.58 -2.52
N VAL A 134 6.00 3.45 -1.83
CA VAL A 134 4.70 2.78 -1.71
C VAL A 134 3.68 3.68 -1.00
N SER A 135 4.07 4.33 0.10
CA SER A 135 3.20 5.26 0.83
C SER A 135 2.75 6.43 -0.04
N ASN A 136 3.66 7.03 -0.80
CA ASN A 136 3.34 8.11 -1.74
C ASN A 136 2.38 7.63 -2.83
N GLN A 137 2.58 6.42 -3.34
CA GLN A 137 1.69 5.85 -4.33
C GLN A 137 0.27 5.63 -3.79
N ILE A 138 0.13 5.21 -2.53
CA ILE A 138 -1.18 5.05 -1.89
C ILE A 138 -1.86 6.41 -1.70
N ILE A 139 -1.11 7.45 -1.32
CA ILE A 139 -1.64 8.83 -1.27
C ILE A 139 -2.14 9.26 -2.64
N GLU A 140 -1.40 8.97 -3.71
CA GLU A 140 -1.83 9.32 -5.06
C GLU A 140 -3.11 8.59 -5.45
N MET A 141 -3.21 7.29 -5.15
CA MET A 141 -4.45 6.53 -5.37
C MET A 141 -5.64 7.11 -4.58
N GLU A 142 -5.43 7.57 -3.34
CA GLU A 142 -6.48 8.27 -2.57
C GLU A 142 -6.92 9.57 -3.25
N ARG A 143 -5.95 10.35 -3.76
CA ARG A 143 -6.21 11.62 -4.45
C ARG A 143 -6.96 11.42 -5.76
N GLU A 144 -6.59 10.42 -6.55
CA GLU A 144 -7.26 10.07 -7.80
C GLU A 144 -8.74 9.71 -7.59
N LEU A 145 -9.08 9.11 -6.44
CA LEU A 145 -10.47 8.83 -6.07
C LEU A 145 -11.22 10.05 -5.53
N ALA A 146 -10.52 10.92 -4.82
CA ALA A 146 -11.09 12.17 -4.29
C ALA A 146 -11.29 13.24 -5.37
N ALA A 147 -10.53 13.18 -6.47
CA ALA A 147 -10.73 14.02 -7.63
C ALA A 147 -11.77 13.37 -8.57
N PRO A 148 -13.07 13.76 -8.52
CA PRO A 148 -14.02 13.29 -9.52
C PRO A 148 -13.48 13.67 -10.90
N SER A 149 -13.42 12.68 -11.79
CA SER A 149 -13.08 12.78 -13.22
C SER A 149 -13.27 14.19 -13.77
N LYS A 150 -12.17 14.85 -14.19
CA LYS A 150 -12.31 15.86 -15.24
C LYS A 150 -12.98 15.15 -16.43
N PRO A 151 -14.13 15.61 -16.94
CA PRO A 151 -14.64 15.07 -18.18
C PRO A 151 -13.60 15.37 -19.26
N SER A 152 -12.99 14.30 -19.79
CA SER A 152 -12.18 14.35 -21.00
C SER A 152 -13.04 15.00 -22.09
N THR A 153 -12.85 16.29 -22.27
CA THR A 153 -13.41 17.05 -23.38
C THR A 153 -12.28 17.18 -24.38
N SER A 154 -12.30 16.37 -25.43
CA SER A 154 -11.89 16.66 -26.81
C SER A 154 -11.77 15.36 -27.61
#